data_AF-A0A067BY82-F1
#
_entry.id   AF-A0A067BY82-F1
#
_cell.length_a   1.000
_cell.length_b   1.000
_cell.length_c   1.000
_cell.angle_alpha   90.00
_cell.angle_beta   90.00
_cell.angle_gamma   90.00
#
_symmetry.space_group_name_H-M   'P 1'
#
loop_
_entity.id
_entity.type
_entity.pdbx_description
1 polymer ?
#
loop_
_entity_poly.entity_id
_entity_poly.type
_entity_poly.pdbx_seq_one_letter_code
_entity_poly.pdbx_strand_id
1 'polypeptide(L)'
;MGTPARAVSVFGLYHSCLSLYRCPLVKMPPGASFAPVLVASEEMHMVMIYNTSANFNLTLTYPALNVTVDINSATMSFDFGFMSSFDATYALASQWNASMKPTAYLDCSNTVPCYLTLHFPHSILPLSLPDIASNGTSYYTYKQTASKVLQLIPANTTVQDSNVEIVQSPACNRCLQHIAACNLSPFGCHAVQWCVENGKATQQVQNGPFSPATAGLYTTQSLDVSSCLTNMSLAAAAPYLAASSCFVANKCPVGATWSQIMADRSLVTAVTPGFQKILVSGSLTAYVSLEFHLLGAFLGRIDYISLYSSSSVLASQLQAMFKSFGTVDVWISQETNTMWYILLSYYNYIGPLPTITIATSASVTASLVNTQHPSQYYQVVPLSGAKFGFPYQANGAAPTPAPMTTSPTPLPMYGSIVFPSG
;
A
#
# COMPACT_ATOMS: atom_id res chain seq x y z
N MET A 1 -6.66 -21.38 29.17
CA MET A 1 -5.66 -20.33 28.89
C MET A 1 -5.52 -20.26 27.37
N GLY A 2 -6.16 -19.27 26.76
CA GLY A 2 -6.24 -19.17 25.29
C GLY A 2 -4.91 -18.73 24.70
N THR A 3 -4.43 -19.45 23.69
CA THR A 3 -3.37 -18.98 22.81
C THR A 3 -3.77 -17.58 22.31
N PRO A 4 -2.94 -16.53 22.47
CA PRO A 4 -3.31 -15.21 22.03
C PRO A 4 -3.66 -15.25 20.54
N ALA A 5 -4.76 -14.62 20.12
CA ALA A 5 -5.27 -14.66 18.74
C ALA A 5 -4.20 -14.32 17.68
N ARG A 6 -3.19 -13.52 18.06
CA ARG A 6 -2.00 -13.22 17.25
C ARG A 6 -1.08 -14.43 16.95
N ALA A 7 -0.93 -15.37 17.88
CA ALA A 7 -0.08 -16.55 17.64
C ALA A 7 -0.74 -17.54 16.67
N VAL A 8 -2.07 -17.66 16.78
CA VAL A 8 -2.89 -18.46 15.86
C VAL A 8 -2.89 -17.83 14.46
N SER A 9 -2.96 -16.50 14.36
CA SER A 9 -2.87 -15.81 13.07
C SER A 9 -1.51 -15.99 12.40
N VAL A 10 -0.38 -15.87 13.11
CA VAL A 10 0.96 -16.08 12.53
C VAL A 10 1.16 -17.52 12.05
N PHE A 11 0.72 -18.52 12.83
CA PHE A 11 0.79 -19.94 12.44
C PHE A 11 -0.05 -20.22 11.20
N GLY A 12 -1.29 -19.72 11.18
CA GLY A 12 -2.21 -19.88 10.05
C GLY A 12 -1.65 -19.25 8.78
N LEU A 13 -1.12 -18.04 8.89
CA LEU A 13 -0.48 -17.34 7.77
C LEU A 13 0.70 -18.15 7.24
N TYR A 14 1.64 -18.54 8.10
CA TYR A 14 2.83 -19.30 7.68
C TYR A 14 2.48 -20.58 6.91
N HIS A 15 1.57 -21.41 7.42
CA HIS A 15 1.23 -22.66 6.76
C HIS A 15 0.41 -22.46 5.48
N SER A 16 -0.38 -21.38 5.42
CA SER A 16 -1.09 -21.01 4.20
C SER A 16 -0.15 -20.55 3.10
N CYS A 17 0.98 -19.93 3.47
CA CYS A 17 2.07 -19.65 2.53
C CYS A 17 2.68 -20.95 1.99
N LEU A 18 2.99 -21.89 2.89
CA LEU A 18 3.51 -23.20 2.48
C LEU A 18 2.55 -23.90 1.52
N SER A 19 1.24 -23.72 1.72
CA SER A 19 0.23 -24.26 0.82
C SER A 19 0.16 -23.56 -0.52
N LEU A 20 0.21 -22.22 -0.55
CA LEU A 20 0.19 -21.45 -1.79
C LEU A 20 1.40 -21.78 -2.65
N TYR A 21 2.60 -21.76 -2.08
CA TYR A 21 3.85 -21.99 -2.79
C TYR A 21 4.25 -23.46 -2.89
N ARG A 22 3.42 -24.37 -2.36
CA ARG A 22 3.69 -25.81 -2.29
C ARG A 22 5.08 -26.12 -1.75
N CYS A 23 5.45 -25.44 -0.67
CA CYS A 23 6.74 -25.64 -0.03
C CYS A 23 6.78 -27.02 0.66
N PRO A 24 7.89 -27.77 0.55
CA PRO A 24 8.07 -28.99 1.33
C PRO A 24 7.95 -28.72 2.82
N LEU A 25 7.16 -29.54 3.53
CA LEU A 25 7.00 -29.42 4.98
C LEU A 25 8.24 -29.89 5.76
N VAL A 26 9.11 -30.67 5.11
CA VAL A 26 10.33 -31.22 5.69
C VAL A 26 11.49 -31.07 4.72
N LYS A 27 12.71 -31.04 5.26
CA LYS A 27 13.92 -31.07 4.46
C LYS A 27 13.99 -32.39 3.70
N MET A 28 14.04 -32.31 2.37
CA MET A 28 14.10 -33.48 1.51
C MET A 28 15.51 -34.10 1.53
N PRO A 29 15.64 -35.44 1.67
CA PRO A 29 16.93 -36.07 1.45
C PRO A 29 17.36 -35.92 -0.02
N PRO A 30 18.67 -35.86 -0.30
CA PRO A 30 19.18 -35.80 -1.67
C PRO A 30 18.61 -36.94 -2.53
N GLY A 31 18.05 -36.62 -3.70
CA GLY A 31 17.50 -37.61 -4.63
C GLY A 31 16.09 -38.11 -4.30
N ALA A 32 15.38 -37.52 -3.33
CA ALA A 32 13.98 -37.87 -3.08
C ALA A 32 13.09 -37.63 -4.31
N SER A 33 12.27 -38.61 -4.68
CA SER A 33 11.38 -38.50 -5.84
C SER A 33 10.13 -37.65 -5.57
N PHE A 34 9.69 -37.54 -4.31
CA PHE A 34 8.46 -36.85 -3.92
C PHE A 34 8.68 -36.02 -2.65
N ALA A 35 8.13 -34.81 -2.62
CA ALA A 35 8.09 -33.93 -1.47
C ALA A 35 6.67 -33.84 -0.88
N PRO A 36 6.50 -33.98 0.44
CA PRO A 36 5.22 -33.74 1.09
C PRO A 36 4.96 -32.24 1.21
N VAL A 37 3.84 -31.80 0.65
CA VAL A 37 3.38 -30.42 0.67
C VAL A 37 1.99 -30.35 1.29
N LEU A 38 1.70 -29.24 1.97
CA LEU A 38 0.37 -28.96 2.46
C LEU A 38 -0.44 -28.34 1.33
N VAL A 39 -1.66 -28.81 1.10
CA VAL A 39 -2.59 -28.22 0.12
C VAL A 39 -3.90 -27.94 0.82
N ALA A 40 -4.34 -26.69 0.80
CA ALA A 40 -5.67 -26.31 1.24
C ALA A 40 -6.57 -25.88 0.09
N SER A 41 -7.84 -26.24 0.19
CA SER A 41 -8.89 -25.68 -0.63
C SER A 41 -9.27 -24.28 -0.12
N GLU A 42 -10.10 -23.60 -0.91
CA GLU A 42 -10.62 -22.28 -0.59
C GLU A 42 -11.66 -22.36 0.54
N GLU A 43 -11.56 -21.45 1.52
CA GLU A 43 -12.61 -21.20 2.51
C GLU A 43 -13.51 -20.07 2.00
N MET A 44 -14.82 -20.24 2.08
CA MET A 44 -15.79 -19.25 1.56
C MET A 44 -16.79 -18.88 2.65
N HIS A 45 -16.92 -17.58 2.90
CA HIS A 45 -17.94 -17.01 3.77
C HIS A 45 -18.93 -16.23 2.91
N MET A 46 -20.22 -16.44 3.11
CA MET A 46 -21.25 -15.73 2.38
C MET A 46 -22.19 -15.03 3.37
N VAL A 47 -22.51 -13.78 3.11
CA VAL A 47 -23.51 -13.00 3.83
C VAL A 47 -24.65 -12.69 2.87
N MET A 48 -25.81 -13.27 3.13
CA MET A 48 -27.05 -12.97 2.41
C MET A 48 -27.73 -11.80 3.10
N ILE A 49 -27.87 -10.67 2.40
CA ILE A 49 -28.40 -9.42 2.93
C ILE A 49 -29.80 -9.22 2.36
N TYR A 50 -30.81 -9.29 3.22
CA TYR A 50 -32.20 -9.06 2.85
C TYR A 50 -32.53 -7.58 3.10
N ASN A 51 -32.27 -6.75 2.08
CA ASN A 51 -32.65 -5.34 2.09
C ASN A 51 -33.46 -5.02 0.82
N THR A 52 -34.55 -4.29 0.98
CA THR A 52 -35.38 -3.79 -0.12
C THR A 52 -34.94 -2.40 -0.60
N SER A 53 -33.99 -1.74 0.08
CA SER A 53 -33.47 -0.43 -0.31
C SER A 53 -32.09 -0.53 -0.96
N ALA A 54 -31.80 0.39 -1.90
CA ALA A 54 -30.49 0.54 -2.51
C ALA A 54 -29.42 1.12 -1.56
N ASN A 55 -29.80 1.47 -0.31
CA ASN A 55 -28.95 2.11 0.70
C ASN A 55 -28.85 1.23 1.95
N PHE A 56 -27.76 0.48 2.09
CA PHE A 56 -27.42 -0.21 3.33
C PHE A 56 -26.00 0.12 3.79
N ASN A 57 -25.81 0.07 5.11
CA ASN A 57 -24.51 0.08 5.75
C ASN A 57 -24.38 -1.19 6.59
N LEU A 58 -23.30 -1.91 6.38
CA LEU A 58 -23.00 -3.17 7.02
C LEU A 58 -21.53 -3.16 7.45
N THR A 59 -21.27 -3.35 8.72
CA THR A 59 -19.92 -3.46 9.25
C THR A 59 -19.61 -4.93 9.51
N LEU A 60 -18.65 -5.48 8.78
CA LEU A 60 -18.08 -6.80 9.05
C LEU A 60 -16.91 -6.66 10.01
N THR A 61 -16.91 -7.43 11.09
CA THR A 61 -15.77 -7.53 11.99
C THR A 61 -15.29 -8.96 12.05
N TYR A 62 -13.99 -9.17 11.87
CA TYR A 62 -13.31 -10.43 12.18
C TYR A 62 -12.46 -10.21 13.43
N PRO A 63 -12.97 -10.46 14.64
CA PRO A 63 -12.26 -10.15 15.88
C PRO A 63 -10.93 -10.90 16.02
N ALA A 64 -10.90 -12.16 15.58
CA ALA A 64 -9.70 -12.99 15.57
C ALA A 64 -8.59 -12.43 14.68
N LEU A 65 -8.97 -11.62 13.68
CA LEU A 65 -8.07 -10.99 12.72
C LEU A 65 -7.86 -9.50 13.00
N ASN A 66 -8.58 -8.92 13.97
CA ASN A 66 -8.65 -7.49 14.23
C ASN A 66 -8.90 -6.67 12.94
N VAL A 67 -9.82 -7.17 12.10
CA VAL A 67 -10.27 -6.48 10.86
C VAL A 67 -11.68 -6.00 11.07
N THR A 68 -11.93 -4.75 10.72
CA THR A 68 -13.28 -4.20 10.56
C THR A 68 -13.39 -3.64 9.14
N VAL A 69 -14.44 -4.02 8.43
CA VAL A 69 -14.73 -3.60 7.06
C VAL A 69 -16.11 -2.99 7.04
N ASP A 70 -16.18 -1.70 6.71
CA ASP A 70 -17.45 -1.02 6.50
C ASP A 70 -17.88 -1.18 5.04
N ILE A 71 -19.09 -1.68 4.83
CA ILE A 71 -19.68 -1.98 3.54
C ILE A 71 -20.92 -1.12 3.38
N ASN A 72 -20.81 -0.09 2.53
CA ASN A 72 -21.92 0.82 2.24
C ASN A 72 -22.28 0.72 0.75
N SER A 73 -23.55 0.56 0.43
CA SER A 73 -24.01 0.49 -0.96
C SER A 73 -23.84 1.80 -1.76
N ALA A 74 -23.68 2.94 -1.07
CA ALA A 74 -23.32 4.21 -1.71
C ALA A 74 -21.84 4.29 -2.15
N THR A 75 -20.95 3.48 -1.55
CA THR A 75 -19.54 3.36 -1.95
C THR A 75 -19.31 2.13 -2.83
N MET A 76 -20.15 1.10 -2.70
CA MET A 76 -20.09 -0.15 -3.47
C MET A 76 -21.00 -0.14 -4.71
N SER A 77 -20.91 0.90 -5.58
CA SER A 77 -21.56 0.81 -6.90
C SER A 77 -20.68 0.04 -7.88
N PHE A 78 -21.34 -0.74 -8.74
CA PHE A 78 -20.75 -1.32 -9.95
C PHE A 78 -20.26 -0.17 -10.83
N ASP A 79 -18.95 0.01 -10.84
CA ASP A 79 -18.20 1.07 -11.52
C ASP A 79 -18.49 2.53 -11.08
N PHE A 80 -17.38 3.25 -10.85
CA PHE A 80 -17.24 4.71 -10.65
C PHE A 80 -17.72 5.38 -9.35
N GLY A 81 -17.19 4.97 -8.18
CA GLY A 81 -17.39 5.71 -6.91
C GLY A 81 -16.77 5.18 -5.59
N PHE A 82 -15.67 4.41 -5.63
CA PHE A 82 -14.76 3.99 -4.53
C PHE A 82 -15.32 3.68 -3.11
N MET A 83 -15.86 2.48 -2.94
CA MET A 83 -15.21 1.27 -2.40
C MET A 83 -15.79 0.07 -3.16
N SER A 84 -15.14 -0.41 -4.21
CA SER A 84 -15.55 -1.66 -4.85
C SER A 84 -15.16 -2.85 -3.97
N SER A 85 -15.58 -4.07 -4.34
CA SER A 85 -15.07 -5.36 -3.85
C SER A 85 -13.57 -5.40 -3.48
N PHE A 86 -12.76 -4.57 -4.12
CA PHE A 86 -11.35 -4.34 -3.82
C PHE A 86 -11.05 -3.87 -2.39
N ASP A 87 -11.83 -2.98 -1.77
CA ASP A 87 -11.49 -2.47 -0.43
C ASP A 87 -11.82 -3.45 0.69
N ALA A 88 -12.87 -4.27 0.52
CA ALA A 88 -13.16 -5.38 1.43
C ALA A 88 -12.12 -6.51 1.30
N THR A 89 -11.81 -6.92 0.07
CA THR A 89 -10.68 -7.80 -0.29
C THR A 89 -9.40 -7.32 0.40
N TYR A 90 -9.15 -6.02 0.33
CA TYR A 90 -7.93 -5.42 0.82
C TYR A 90 -7.87 -5.26 2.34
N ALA A 91 -8.93 -4.77 2.97
CA ALA A 91 -9.01 -4.63 4.41
C ALA A 91 -8.73 -5.98 5.09
N LEU A 92 -9.26 -7.07 4.51
CA LEU A 92 -8.95 -8.44 4.90
C LEU A 92 -7.49 -8.81 4.60
N ALA A 93 -6.98 -8.54 3.38
CA ALA A 93 -5.58 -8.80 3.00
C ALA A 93 -4.54 -8.07 3.87
N SER A 94 -4.89 -6.88 4.38
CA SER A 94 -4.00 -5.98 5.12
C SER A 94 -3.62 -6.49 6.52
N GLN A 95 -4.47 -7.32 7.16
CA GLN A 95 -4.12 -7.98 8.41
C GLN A 95 -3.50 -9.37 8.18
N TRP A 96 -3.68 -9.91 6.98
CA TRP A 96 -3.19 -11.24 6.60
C TRP A 96 -1.75 -11.24 6.09
N ASN A 97 -1.08 -10.10 6.09
CA ASN A 97 0.26 -9.95 5.52
C ASN A 97 0.38 -10.56 4.10
N ALA A 98 -0.71 -10.46 3.32
CA ALA A 98 -0.80 -10.65 1.89
C ALA A 98 -0.38 -12.00 1.28
N SER A 99 -0.06 -13.03 2.07
CA SER A 99 0.17 -14.38 1.52
C SER A 99 -1.08 -15.01 0.91
N MET A 100 -2.25 -14.63 1.38
CA MET A 100 -3.51 -15.12 0.83
C MET A 100 -4.26 -13.86 0.51
N LYS A 101 -4.52 -13.64 -0.77
CA LYS A 101 -5.30 -12.50 -1.23
C LYS A 101 -6.77 -12.92 -1.15
N PRO A 102 -7.48 -12.64 -0.04
CA PRO A 102 -8.90 -12.94 0.01
C PRO A 102 -9.59 -12.14 -1.09
N THR A 103 -10.66 -12.68 -1.67
CA THR A 103 -11.47 -11.93 -2.63
C THR A 103 -12.85 -11.71 -2.03
N ALA A 104 -13.35 -10.50 -2.14
CA ALA A 104 -14.69 -10.12 -1.76
C ALA A 104 -15.49 -9.83 -3.02
N TYR A 105 -16.73 -10.27 -3.08
CA TYR A 105 -17.63 -10.04 -4.19
C TYR A 105 -19.02 -9.73 -3.65
N LEU A 106 -19.62 -8.64 -4.10
CA LEU A 106 -20.97 -8.26 -3.74
C LEU A 106 -21.83 -8.29 -5.01
N ASP A 107 -22.84 -9.15 -5.01
CA ASP A 107 -23.86 -9.20 -6.06
C ASP A 107 -25.20 -8.72 -5.50
N CYS A 108 -25.65 -7.59 -6.05
CA CYS A 108 -26.97 -7.00 -5.80
C CYS A 108 -27.74 -6.81 -7.12
N SER A 109 -27.32 -7.48 -8.19
CA SER A 109 -27.61 -7.04 -9.57
C SER A 109 -29.05 -7.16 -10.02
N ASN A 110 -29.98 -7.81 -9.28
CA ASN A 110 -31.45 -7.65 -9.42
C ASN A 110 -32.31 -8.50 -8.44
N THR A 111 -31.81 -8.90 -7.26
CA THR A 111 -32.56 -9.78 -6.33
C THR A 111 -32.42 -9.37 -4.87
N VAL A 112 -33.51 -9.53 -4.10
CA VAL A 112 -33.46 -9.72 -2.65
C VAL A 112 -33.38 -11.23 -2.41
N PRO A 113 -32.33 -11.76 -1.74
CA PRO A 113 -31.25 -11.04 -1.07
C PRO A 113 -30.07 -10.65 -2.00
N CYS A 114 -29.30 -9.65 -1.56
CA CYS A 114 -27.93 -9.42 -2.05
C CYS A 114 -26.97 -10.46 -1.45
N TYR A 115 -25.91 -10.81 -2.19
CA TYR A 115 -24.91 -11.79 -1.75
C TYR A 115 -23.54 -11.13 -1.63
N LEU A 116 -22.99 -11.07 -0.42
CA LEU A 116 -21.59 -10.75 -0.20
C LEU A 116 -20.81 -12.05 0.04
N THR A 117 -19.97 -12.42 -0.91
CA THR A 117 -19.13 -13.62 -0.84
C THR A 117 -17.68 -13.22 -0.60
N LEU A 118 -17.05 -13.83 0.39
CA LEU A 118 -15.65 -13.66 0.77
C LEU A 118 -14.95 -15.01 0.58
N HIS A 119 -13.92 -15.04 -0.23
CA HIS A 119 -13.09 -16.21 -0.45
C HIS A 119 -11.72 -16.03 0.19
N PHE A 120 -11.22 -17.09 0.82
CA PHE A 120 -9.93 -17.15 1.50
C PHE A 120 -9.15 -18.33 0.92
N PRO A 121 -8.35 -18.12 -0.14
CA PRO A 121 -7.59 -19.19 -0.77
C PRO A 121 -6.49 -19.70 0.16
N HIS A 122 -6.21 -21.00 0.10
CA HIS A 122 -5.15 -21.67 0.86
C HIS A 122 -5.28 -21.56 2.39
N SER A 123 -6.48 -21.33 2.92
CA SER A 123 -6.74 -21.19 4.36
C SER A 123 -6.40 -22.44 5.16
N ILE A 124 -5.29 -22.40 5.91
CA ILE A 124 -4.90 -23.48 6.82
C ILE A 124 -5.60 -23.39 8.17
N LEU A 125 -6.18 -22.27 8.54
CA LEU A 125 -6.96 -22.19 9.77
C LEU A 125 -8.38 -21.76 9.45
N PRO A 126 -9.40 -22.59 9.79
CA PRO A 126 -10.78 -22.22 9.56
C PRO A 126 -11.06 -20.92 10.33
N LEU A 127 -11.54 -19.91 9.62
CA LEU A 127 -11.86 -18.61 10.19
C LEU A 127 -13.23 -18.65 10.84
N SER A 128 -13.41 -17.92 11.94
CA SER A 128 -14.77 -17.67 12.41
C SER A 128 -15.52 -16.84 11.37
N LEU A 129 -16.84 -17.05 11.26
CA LEU A 129 -17.70 -16.12 10.53
C LEU A 129 -17.53 -14.70 11.09
N PRO A 130 -17.66 -13.66 10.26
CA PRO A 130 -17.59 -12.29 10.74
C PRO A 130 -18.77 -11.96 11.66
N ASP A 131 -18.51 -11.13 12.66
CA ASP A 131 -19.54 -10.41 13.38
C ASP A 131 -20.08 -9.31 12.47
N ILE A 132 -21.39 -9.22 12.34
CA ILE A 132 -22.04 -8.31 11.41
C ILE A 132 -22.87 -7.32 12.20
N ALA A 133 -22.56 -6.03 12.09
CA ALA A 133 -23.42 -4.95 12.55
C ALA A 133 -24.13 -4.33 11.35
N SER A 134 -25.45 -4.15 11.44
CA SER A 134 -26.23 -3.55 10.36
C SER A 134 -27.32 -2.63 10.91
N ASN A 135 -27.62 -1.54 10.20
CA ASN A 135 -28.67 -0.59 10.57
C ASN A 135 -30.02 -1.03 10.01
N GLY A 136 -30.63 -2.05 10.62
CA GLY A 136 -32.01 -2.45 10.34
C GLY A 136 -32.20 -3.39 9.15
N THR A 137 -31.15 -4.03 8.64
CA THR A 137 -31.23 -5.06 7.60
C THR A 137 -31.10 -6.46 8.18
N SER A 138 -32.00 -7.36 7.79
CA SER A 138 -31.87 -8.78 8.13
C SER A 138 -30.79 -9.44 7.28
N TYR A 139 -29.97 -10.28 7.88
CA TYR A 139 -28.91 -11.00 7.18
C TYR A 139 -28.80 -12.45 7.66
N TYR A 140 -28.24 -13.29 6.80
CA TYR A 140 -27.87 -14.67 7.11
C TYR A 140 -26.44 -14.90 6.69
N THR A 141 -25.70 -15.68 7.49
CA THR A 141 -24.32 -16.05 7.18
C THR A 141 -24.22 -17.52 6.85
N TYR A 142 -23.38 -17.84 5.88
CA TYR A 142 -23.05 -19.18 5.46
C TYR A 142 -21.53 -19.33 5.43
N LYS A 143 -21.06 -20.52 5.81
CA LYS A 143 -19.63 -20.85 5.83
C LYS A 143 -19.38 -22.17 5.12
N GLN A 144 -18.47 -22.15 4.16
CA GLN A 144 -17.79 -23.32 3.62
C GLN A 144 -16.35 -23.34 4.14
N THR A 145 -16.04 -24.32 4.99
CA THR A 145 -14.71 -24.45 5.60
C THR A 145 -13.71 -25.04 4.61
N ALA A 146 -12.49 -24.52 4.57
CA ALA A 146 -11.39 -25.10 3.79
C ALA A 146 -11.05 -26.53 4.26
N SER A 147 -10.85 -27.43 3.30
CA SER A 147 -10.24 -28.73 3.49
C SER A 147 -8.72 -28.65 3.38
N LYS A 148 -8.01 -29.47 4.15
CA LYS A 148 -6.54 -29.52 4.18
C LYS A 148 -6.11 -30.94 3.90
N VAL A 149 -5.25 -31.11 2.91
CA VAL A 149 -4.70 -32.41 2.55
C VAL A 149 -3.20 -32.34 2.48
N LEU A 150 -2.53 -33.38 2.95
CA LEU A 150 -1.12 -33.59 2.71
C LEU A 150 -0.99 -34.28 1.34
N GLN A 151 -0.30 -33.64 0.41
CA GLN A 151 -0.08 -34.18 -0.93
C GLN A 151 1.41 -34.47 -1.14
N LEU A 152 1.71 -35.60 -1.77
CA LEU A 152 3.06 -35.88 -2.26
C LEU A 152 3.15 -35.38 -3.71
N ILE A 153 3.99 -34.37 -3.95
CA ILE A 153 4.28 -33.87 -5.31
C ILE A 153 5.69 -34.29 -5.74
N PRO A 154 5.98 -34.48 -7.03
CA PRO A 154 7.33 -34.80 -7.48
C PRO A 154 8.34 -33.75 -7.01
N ALA A 155 9.49 -34.15 -6.46
CA ALA A 155 10.45 -33.19 -5.89
C ALA A 155 11.01 -32.19 -6.92
N ASN A 156 10.98 -32.53 -8.21
CA ASN A 156 11.36 -31.61 -9.29
C ASN A 156 10.31 -30.52 -9.59
N THR A 157 9.11 -30.61 -8.99
CA THR A 157 8.02 -29.63 -9.19
C THR A 157 7.98 -28.55 -8.11
N THR A 158 8.84 -28.62 -7.08
CA THR A 158 8.95 -27.56 -6.08
C THR A 158 9.70 -26.37 -6.71
N VAL A 159 8.92 -25.42 -7.21
CA VAL A 159 9.36 -24.07 -7.64
C VAL A 159 10.21 -24.05 -8.92
N GLN A 160 9.74 -24.70 -10.00
CA GLN A 160 10.12 -24.33 -11.37
C GLN A 160 9.03 -23.56 -12.12
N ASP A 161 7.89 -23.30 -11.47
CA ASP A 161 6.86 -22.43 -12.03
C ASP A 161 7.23 -20.96 -11.77
N SER A 162 7.50 -20.28 -12.87
CA SER A 162 8.15 -18.99 -13.04
C SER A 162 7.33 -17.77 -12.56
N ASN A 163 6.32 -17.97 -11.71
CA ASN A 163 5.41 -16.92 -11.23
C ASN A 163 5.22 -16.97 -9.70
N VAL A 164 6.31 -17.02 -8.93
CA VAL A 164 6.23 -16.76 -7.48
C VAL A 164 5.77 -15.30 -7.32
N GLU A 165 4.49 -15.09 -7.00
CA GLU A 165 3.97 -13.76 -6.71
C GLU A 165 4.69 -13.21 -5.47
N ILE A 166 5.41 -12.10 -5.64
CA ILE A 166 6.13 -11.45 -4.54
C ILE A 166 5.14 -10.63 -3.73
N VAL A 167 4.94 -11.05 -2.49
CA VAL A 167 3.98 -10.48 -1.58
C VAL A 167 4.53 -9.20 -0.96
N GLN A 168 3.88 -8.08 -1.22
CA GLN A 168 4.20 -6.79 -0.61
C GLN A 168 3.54 -6.63 0.77
N SER A 169 4.07 -5.74 1.61
CA SER A 169 3.46 -5.48 2.92
C SER A 169 2.07 -4.83 2.80
N PRO A 170 1.24 -4.87 3.86
CA PRO A 170 -0.05 -4.18 3.91
C PRO A 170 -0.03 -2.67 3.68
N ALA A 171 1.12 -2.01 3.82
CA ALA A 171 1.26 -0.60 3.46
C ALA A 171 1.49 -0.46 1.96
N CYS A 172 2.34 -1.31 1.39
CA CYS A 172 2.72 -1.26 -0.03
C CYS A 172 1.64 -1.78 -0.96
N ASN A 173 0.89 -2.77 -0.51
CA ASN A 173 -0.32 -3.20 -1.17
C ASN A 173 -1.35 -2.05 -1.27
N ARG A 174 -1.45 -1.11 -0.30
CA ARG A 174 -2.38 0.04 -0.38
C ARG A 174 -1.94 0.99 -1.49
N CYS A 175 -0.65 1.20 -1.60
CA CYS A 175 -0.10 2.02 -2.67
C CYS A 175 -0.35 1.40 -4.05
N LEU A 176 -0.25 0.06 -4.17
CA LEU A 176 -0.65 -0.68 -5.37
C LEU A 176 -2.14 -0.50 -5.69
N GLN A 177 -3.03 -0.40 -4.70
CA GLN A 177 -4.45 -0.13 -4.94
C GLN A 177 -4.66 1.21 -5.64
N HIS A 178 -3.97 2.26 -5.20
CA HIS A 178 -4.09 3.57 -5.83
C HIS A 178 -3.62 3.55 -7.31
N ILE A 179 -2.65 2.71 -7.64
CA ILE A 179 -2.24 2.46 -9.03
C ILE A 179 -3.32 1.68 -9.80
N ALA A 180 -3.88 0.61 -9.24
CA ALA A 180 -4.96 -0.12 -9.88
C ALA A 180 -6.21 0.76 -10.12
N ALA A 181 -6.56 1.61 -9.14
CA ALA A 181 -7.60 2.61 -9.25
C ALA A 181 -7.31 3.66 -10.33
N CYS A 182 -6.05 4.02 -10.53
CA CYS A 182 -5.62 4.89 -11.64
C CYS A 182 -5.86 4.21 -13.00
N ASN A 183 -5.51 2.93 -13.15
CA ASN A 183 -5.74 2.19 -14.39
C ASN A 183 -7.22 2.06 -14.77
N LEU A 184 -8.10 1.99 -13.77
CA LEU A 184 -9.55 1.88 -13.97
C LEU A 184 -10.26 3.26 -13.96
N SER A 185 -9.52 4.36 -13.80
CA SER A 185 -10.10 5.70 -13.69
C SER A 185 -10.72 6.16 -15.01
N PRO A 186 -11.98 6.66 -15.02
CA PRO A 186 -12.62 7.18 -16.22
C PRO A 186 -12.01 8.51 -16.67
N PHE A 187 -11.27 9.17 -15.79
CA PHE A 187 -10.67 10.47 -16.02
C PHE A 187 -9.32 10.40 -16.76
N GLY A 188 -8.94 9.22 -17.27
CA GLY A 188 -7.74 9.06 -18.09
C GLY A 188 -6.44 8.89 -17.30
N CYS A 189 -6.50 8.54 -16.01
CA CYS A 189 -5.29 8.32 -15.19
C CYS A 189 -4.40 7.21 -15.75
N HIS A 190 -4.98 6.18 -16.37
CA HIS A 190 -4.25 5.15 -17.14
C HIS A 190 -3.26 5.75 -18.16
N ALA A 191 -3.59 6.86 -18.82
CA ALA A 191 -2.69 7.50 -19.78
C ALA A 191 -1.45 8.11 -19.09
N VAL A 192 -1.62 8.66 -17.88
CA VAL A 192 -0.51 9.15 -17.06
C VAL A 192 0.39 7.98 -16.65
N GLN A 193 -0.21 6.89 -16.15
CA GLN A 193 0.54 5.70 -15.76
C GLN A 193 1.33 5.11 -16.94
N TRP A 194 0.69 4.95 -18.09
CA TRP A 194 1.35 4.43 -19.29
C TRP A 194 2.49 5.36 -19.73
N CYS A 195 2.28 6.68 -19.75
CA CYS A 195 3.36 7.61 -20.07
C CYS A 195 4.59 7.40 -19.16
N VAL A 196 4.38 7.24 -17.85
CA VAL A 196 5.47 7.00 -16.91
C VAL A 196 6.15 5.66 -17.15
N GLU A 197 5.39 4.60 -17.42
CA GLU A 197 5.95 3.27 -17.73
C GLU A 197 6.77 3.27 -19.02
N ASN A 198 6.31 3.96 -20.07
CA ASN A 198 7.08 4.16 -21.31
C ASN A 198 8.32 5.02 -21.08
N GLY A 199 8.23 6.02 -20.20
CA GLY A 199 9.37 6.83 -19.77
C GLY A 199 10.48 5.98 -19.18
N LYS A 200 10.13 4.98 -18.34
CA LYS A 200 11.11 4.02 -17.80
C LYS A 200 11.79 3.21 -18.89
N ALA A 201 11.01 2.67 -19.83
CA ALA A 201 11.56 1.89 -20.94
C ALA A 201 12.50 2.74 -21.81
N THR A 202 12.12 3.98 -22.08
CA THR A 202 12.93 4.95 -22.83
C THR A 202 14.23 5.28 -22.09
N GLN A 203 14.18 5.46 -20.77
CA GLN A 203 15.37 5.72 -19.96
C GLN A 203 16.28 4.50 -19.82
N GLN A 204 15.76 3.27 -19.84
CA GLN A 204 16.59 2.07 -19.93
C GLN A 204 17.34 1.99 -21.27
N VAL A 205 16.73 2.46 -22.36
CA VAL A 205 17.40 2.55 -23.66
C VAL A 205 18.47 3.64 -23.67
N GLN A 206 18.21 4.81 -23.06
CA GLN A 206 19.14 5.95 -23.06
C GLN A 206 20.30 5.81 -22.06
N ASN A 207 20.03 5.33 -20.85
CA ASN A 207 21.01 5.27 -19.76
C ASN A 207 21.66 3.88 -19.61
N GLY A 208 21.31 2.94 -20.48
CA GLY A 208 21.76 1.56 -20.42
C GLY A 208 20.95 0.68 -19.44
N PRO A 209 21.23 -0.64 -19.43
CA PRO A 209 20.47 -1.58 -18.62
C PRO A 209 20.68 -1.31 -17.12
N PHE A 210 19.60 -0.95 -16.43
CA PHE A 210 19.58 -0.81 -14.98
C PHE A 210 19.01 -2.09 -14.34
N SER A 211 19.89 -2.89 -13.75
CA SER A 211 19.52 -4.10 -13.01
C SER A 211 19.68 -3.85 -11.51
N PRO A 212 18.57 -3.75 -10.74
CA PRO A 212 18.65 -3.54 -9.29
C PRO A 212 19.31 -4.70 -8.54
N ALA A 213 19.36 -5.89 -9.16
CA ALA A 213 20.03 -7.07 -8.58
C ALA A 213 21.57 -6.96 -8.62
N THR A 214 22.14 -6.15 -9.52
CA THR A 214 23.60 -6.01 -9.69
C THR A 214 24.10 -4.59 -9.45
N ALA A 215 23.22 -3.59 -9.42
CA ALA A 215 23.57 -2.22 -9.12
C ALA A 215 24.07 -2.04 -7.67
N GLY A 216 24.88 -1.01 -7.45
CA GLY A 216 25.34 -0.63 -6.12
C GLY A 216 24.19 -0.21 -5.20
N LEU A 217 24.37 -0.40 -3.89
CA LEU A 217 23.43 0.15 -2.92
C LEU A 217 23.40 1.67 -3.03
N TYR A 218 22.19 2.23 -2.94
CA TYR A 218 21.87 3.65 -3.07
C TYR A 218 22.12 4.25 -4.46
N THR A 219 22.50 3.44 -5.46
CA THR A 219 22.50 3.90 -6.85
C THR A 219 21.10 4.35 -7.25
N THR A 220 21.04 5.50 -7.93
CA THR A 220 19.79 6.11 -8.35
C THR A 220 19.61 6.07 -9.86
N GLN A 221 18.35 6.02 -10.29
CA GLN A 221 17.94 6.18 -11.68
C GLN A 221 16.87 7.27 -11.72
N SER A 222 17.15 8.41 -12.37
CA SER A 222 16.19 9.50 -12.51
C SER A 222 14.99 9.07 -13.34
N LEU A 223 13.80 9.61 -13.02
CA LEU A 223 12.56 9.41 -13.76
C LEU A 223 11.99 10.76 -14.19
N ASP A 224 11.63 10.91 -15.46
CA ASP A 224 10.90 12.10 -15.91
C ASP A 224 9.39 11.84 -15.90
N VAL A 225 8.79 12.02 -14.74
CA VAL A 225 7.32 11.95 -14.57
C VAL A 225 6.66 13.29 -14.83
N SER A 226 7.43 14.38 -14.77
CA SER A 226 6.92 15.74 -14.96
C SER A 226 6.35 15.96 -16.36
N SER A 227 7.00 15.41 -17.39
CA SER A 227 6.52 15.47 -18.77
C SER A 227 5.16 14.79 -18.95
N CYS A 228 4.91 13.68 -18.25
CA CYS A 228 3.65 12.94 -18.28
C CYS A 228 2.47 13.67 -17.61
N LEU A 229 2.75 14.69 -16.82
CA LEU A 229 1.73 15.53 -16.17
C LEU A 229 1.47 16.83 -16.92
N THR A 230 2.21 17.09 -18.00
CA THR A 230 2.02 18.28 -18.84
C THR A 230 0.65 18.20 -19.53
N ASN A 231 -0.15 19.27 -19.43
CA ASN A 231 -1.51 19.36 -19.99
C ASN A 231 -2.51 18.32 -19.47
N MET A 232 -2.21 17.65 -18.35
CA MET A 232 -3.15 16.76 -17.68
C MET A 232 -4.05 17.55 -16.72
N SER A 233 -5.32 17.18 -16.65
CA SER A 233 -6.22 17.74 -15.63
C SER A 233 -5.90 17.16 -14.25
N LEU A 234 -6.20 17.91 -13.18
CA LEU A 234 -6.05 17.39 -11.82
C LEU A 234 -6.86 16.12 -11.58
N ALA A 235 -8.07 16.00 -12.16
CA ALA A 235 -8.90 14.81 -12.02
C ALA A 235 -8.24 13.54 -12.61
N ALA A 236 -7.53 13.70 -13.74
CA ALA A 236 -6.76 12.62 -14.36
C ALA A 236 -5.52 12.26 -13.53
N ALA A 237 -4.78 13.26 -13.04
CA ALA A 237 -3.51 13.05 -12.36
C ALA A 237 -3.63 12.65 -10.88
N ALA A 238 -4.70 13.07 -10.20
CA ALA A 238 -4.86 12.92 -8.76
C ALA A 238 -4.70 11.48 -8.24
N PRO A 239 -5.30 10.44 -8.87
CA PRO A 239 -5.12 9.06 -8.39
C PRO A 239 -3.66 8.60 -8.50
N TYR A 240 -2.97 8.98 -9.58
CA TYR A 240 -1.56 8.66 -9.79
C TYR A 240 -0.65 9.38 -8.78
N LEU A 241 -0.91 10.66 -8.51
CA LEU A 241 -0.16 11.44 -7.52
C LEU A 241 -0.31 10.85 -6.11
N ALA A 242 -1.54 10.49 -5.72
CA ALA A 242 -1.82 9.84 -4.44
C ALA A 242 -1.12 8.48 -4.33
N ALA A 243 -1.17 7.67 -5.39
CA ALA A 243 -0.52 6.38 -5.43
C ALA A 243 0.99 6.50 -5.24
N SER A 244 1.61 7.37 -6.03
CA SER A 244 3.04 7.57 -6.02
C SER A 244 3.52 8.15 -4.70
N SER A 245 2.76 9.06 -4.09
CA SER A 245 3.04 9.56 -2.76
C SER A 245 3.05 8.46 -1.70
N CYS A 246 2.07 7.56 -1.75
CA CYS A 246 2.01 6.40 -0.88
C CYS A 246 3.26 5.51 -1.04
N PHE A 247 3.67 5.22 -2.29
CA PHE A 247 4.86 4.42 -2.59
C PHE A 247 6.12 5.02 -1.96
N VAL A 248 6.29 6.33 -2.09
CA VAL A 248 7.47 7.05 -1.58
C VAL A 248 7.45 7.09 -0.05
N ALA A 249 6.30 7.47 0.54
CA ALA A 249 6.15 7.56 1.99
C ALA A 249 6.40 6.21 2.69
N ASN A 250 5.95 5.11 2.08
CA ASN A 250 6.12 3.77 2.63
C ASN A 250 7.38 3.06 2.12
N LYS A 251 8.20 3.68 1.25
CA LYS A 251 9.37 3.07 0.59
C LYS A 251 9.05 1.69 0.02
N CYS A 252 8.00 1.63 -0.78
CA CYS A 252 7.49 0.37 -1.28
C CYS A 252 8.31 -0.15 -2.46
N PRO A 253 8.64 -1.46 -2.47
CA PRO A 253 9.31 -2.10 -3.58
C PRO A 253 8.52 -1.92 -4.88
N VAL A 254 9.21 -1.52 -5.94
CA VAL A 254 8.65 -1.34 -7.29
C VAL A 254 9.27 -2.37 -8.21
N GLY A 255 8.45 -3.16 -8.91
CA GLY A 255 8.94 -4.21 -9.81
C GLY A 255 9.82 -5.22 -9.08
N ALA A 256 9.40 -5.62 -7.86
CA ALA A 256 10.13 -6.60 -7.08
C ALA A 256 10.26 -7.91 -7.86
N THR A 257 11.47 -8.46 -7.88
CA THR A 257 11.76 -9.74 -8.54
C THR A 257 12.56 -10.64 -7.62
N TRP A 258 12.50 -11.95 -7.86
CA TRP A 258 13.22 -12.91 -7.03
C TRP A 258 14.73 -12.69 -7.08
N SER A 259 15.27 -12.29 -8.24
CA SER A 259 16.69 -11.97 -8.39
C SER A 259 17.14 -10.81 -7.48
N GLN A 260 16.30 -9.78 -7.30
CA GLN A 260 16.57 -8.67 -6.38
C GLN A 260 16.57 -9.13 -4.93
N ILE A 261 15.55 -9.90 -4.55
CA ILE A 261 15.40 -10.45 -3.19
C ILE A 261 16.61 -11.32 -2.85
N MET A 262 17.00 -12.21 -3.76
CA MET A 262 18.14 -13.11 -3.58
C MET A 262 19.47 -12.37 -3.48
N ALA A 263 19.57 -11.17 -4.06
CA ALA A 263 20.72 -10.29 -3.96
C ALA A 263 20.70 -9.38 -2.70
N ASP A 264 19.72 -9.54 -1.81
CA ASP A 264 19.49 -8.66 -0.64
C ASP A 264 19.21 -7.20 -1.06
N ARG A 265 18.45 -7.01 -2.14
CA ARG A 265 18.15 -5.70 -2.73
C ARG A 265 16.66 -5.49 -2.92
N SER A 266 16.25 -4.23 -2.85
CA SER A 266 14.92 -3.78 -3.24
C SER A 266 15.06 -2.48 -4.04
N LEU A 267 14.20 -2.29 -5.03
CA LEU A 267 14.09 -1.03 -5.76
C LEU A 267 12.91 -0.23 -5.21
N VAL A 268 13.15 0.99 -4.74
CA VAL A 268 12.09 1.85 -4.20
C VAL A 268 12.02 3.17 -4.94
N THR A 269 10.84 3.80 -4.93
CA THR A 269 10.69 5.18 -5.40
C THR A 269 11.15 6.13 -4.31
N ALA A 270 11.98 7.11 -4.68
CA ALA A 270 12.42 8.19 -3.82
C ALA A 270 12.28 9.54 -4.54
N VAL A 271 12.18 10.61 -3.76
CA VAL A 271 11.85 11.95 -4.27
C VAL A 271 12.62 12.99 -3.49
N THR A 272 13.22 13.95 -4.20
CA THR A 272 13.75 15.15 -3.55
C THR A 272 12.59 16.07 -3.16
N PRO A 273 12.57 16.65 -1.95
CA PRO A 273 11.52 17.59 -1.58
C PRO A 273 11.43 18.76 -2.56
N GLY A 274 10.22 19.18 -2.88
CA GLY A 274 9.97 20.43 -3.59
C GLY A 274 9.71 21.56 -2.60
N PHE A 275 10.02 22.81 -2.98
CA PHE A 275 9.64 23.96 -2.15
C PHE A 275 9.35 25.22 -2.96
N GLN A 276 8.59 26.12 -2.33
CA GLN A 276 8.26 27.46 -2.83
C GLN A 276 8.50 28.46 -1.70
N LYS A 277 9.37 29.45 -1.93
CA LYS A 277 9.70 30.49 -0.96
C LYS A 277 9.13 31.83 -1.44
N ILE A 278 8.27 32.41 -0.64
CA ILE A 278 7.60 33.70 -0.90
C ILE A 278 8.22 34.74 0.04
N LEU A 279 8.70 35.84 -0.53
CA LEU A 279 9.12 37.03 0.21
C LEU A 279 7.93 37.96 0.35
N VAL A 280 7.68 38.44 1.56
CA VAL A 280 6.70 39.47 1.86
C VAL A 280 7.45 40.69 2.39
N SER A 281 7.27 41.84 1.74
CA SER A 281 7.88 43.12 2.10
C SER A 281 6.80 44.13 2.48
N GLY A 282 6.86 44.62 3.71
CA GLY A 282 5.87 45.51 4.33
C GLY A 282 5.96 45.51 5.86
N SER A 283 4.92 45.98 6.54
CA SER A 283 4.83 45.86 8.01
C SER A 283 4.91 44.39 8.44
N LEU A 284 5.54 44.09 9.58
CA LEU A 284 5.54 42.72 10.14
C LEU A 284 4.16 42.24 10.57
N THR A 285 3.21 43.17 10.73
CA THR A 285 1.79 42.90 10.99
C THR A 285 0.95 42.78 9.71
N ALA A 286 1.59 42.84 8.54
CA ALA A 286 0.91 42.69 7.26
C ALA A 286 0.29 41.30 7.11
N TYR A 287 -0.82 41.26 6.40
CA TYR A 287 -1.51 40.04 6.01
C TYR A 287 -1.41 39.83 4.50
N VAL A 288 -1.13 38.60 4.11
CA VAL A 288 -1.19 38.13 2.72
C VAL A 288 -2.13 36.93 2.63
N SER A 289 -2.76 36.74 1.48
CA SER A 289 -3.58 35.55 1.21
C SER A 289 -3.00 34.80 0.03
N LEU A 290 -2.96 33.47 0.14
CA LEU A 290 -2.40 32.59 -0.88
C LEU A 290 -3.50 31.72 -1.47
N GLU A 291 -3.65 31.81 -2.78
CA GLU A 291 -4.57 31.00 -3.56
C GLU A 291 -3.77 29.95 -4.34
N PHE A 292 -4.19 28.68 -4.23
CA PHE A 292 -3.45 27.54 -4.75
C PHE A 292 -4.19 26.90 -5.92
N HIS A 293 -3.50 26.78 -7.05
CA HIS A 293 -3.96 26.05 -8.23
C HIS A 293 -2.99 24.92 -8.55
N LEU A 294 -3.52 23.74 -8.87
CA LEU A 294 -2.70 22.62 -9.32
C LEU A 294 -3.32 22.03 -10.59
N LEU A 295 -2.50 21.93 -11.65
CA LEU A 295 -2.93 21.40 -12.95
C LEU A 295 -4.22 22.07 -13.46
N GLY A 296 -4.28 23.40 -13.32
CA GLY A 296 -5.41 24.23 -13.75
C GLY A 296 -6.66 24.19 -12.86
N ALA A 297 -6.65 23.41 -11.77
CA ALA A 297 -7.75 23.34 -10.83
C ALA A 297 -7.44 24.11 -9.53
N PHE A 298 -8.42 24.90 -9.07
CA PHE A 298 -8.37 25.57 -7.77
C PHE A 298 -8.42 24.53 -6.63
N LEU A 299 -7.39 24.50 -5.79
CA LEU A 299 -7.35 23.63 -4.61
C LEU A 299 -8.00 24.28 -3.39
N GLY A 300 -7.86 25.59 -3.27
CA GLY A 300 -8.31 26.35 -2.12
C GLY A 300 -7.47 27.60 -1.88
N ARG A 301 -7.76 28.28 -0.79
CA ARG A 301 -7.14 29.54 -0.40
C ARG A 301 -6.90 29.58 1.11
N ILE A 302 -5.77 30.15 1.50
CA ILE A 302 -5.45 30.47 2.90
C ILE A 302 -5.41 31.99 3.03
N ASP A 303 -6.29 32.51 3.87
CA ASP A 303 -6.43 33.93 4.13
C ASP A 303 -5.65 34.39 5.36
N TYR A 304 -5.29 35.67 5.37
CA TYR A 304 -4.74 36.38 6.52
C TYR A 304 -3.46 35.76 7.11
N ILE A 305 -2.53 35.31 6.26
CA ILE A 305 -1.21 34.85 6.69
C ILE A 305 -0.36 36.06 7.09
N SER A 306 0.23 36.00 8.28
CA SER A 306 1.15 37.00 8.83
C SER A 306 2.43 36.34 9.34
N LEU A 307 3.43 37.13 9.70
CA LEU A 307 4.65 36.64 10.35
C LEU A 307 4.38 35.80 11.61
N TYR A 308 3.30 36.11 12.33
CA TYR A 308 2.95 35.47 13.61
C TYR A 308 1.96 34.32 13.46
N SER A 309 1.55 33.99 12.23
CA SER A 309 0.66 32.87 11.98
C SER A 309 1.34 31.55 12.36
N SER A 310 0.58 30.65 12.99
CA SER A 310 1.10 29.34 13.38
C SER A 310 1.42 28.49 12.16
N SER A 311 2.70 28.13 12.00
CA SER A 311 3.20 27.24 10.95
C SER A 311 2.44 25.92 10.88
N SER A 312 2.11 25.30 12.03
CA SER A 312 1.37 24.03 12.07
C SER A 312 -0.10 24.16 11.65
N VAL A 313 -0.73 25.31 11.93
CA VAL A 313 -2.11 25.58 11.48
C VAL A 313 -2.12 25.78 9.97
N LEU A 314 -1.18 26.55 9.43
CA LEU A 314 -1.06 26.75 8.00
C LEU A 314 -0.72 25.44 7.26
N ALA A 315 0.18 24.64 7.81
CA ALA A 315 0.51 23.32 7.26
C ALA A 315 -0.71 22.39 7.25
N SER A 316 -1.53 22.37 8.31
CA SER A 316 -2.74 21.54 8.34
C SER A 316 -3.82 22.01 7.35
N GLN A 317 -3.99 23.33 7.18
CA GLN A 317 -4.86 23.89 6.15
C GLN A 317 -4.38 23.55 4.73
N LEU A 318 -3.07 23.71 4.47
CA LEU A 318 -2.47 23.33 3.20
C LEU A 318 -2.58 21.83 2.96
N GLN A 319 -2.37 21.00 3.98
CA GLN A 319 -2.48 19.54 3.88
C GLN A 319 -3.92 19.12 3.55
N ALA A 320 -4.94 19.80 4.11
CA ALA A 320 -6.33 19.52 3.80
C ALA A 320 -6.68 19.80 2.33
N MET A 321 -6.12 20.88 1.75
CA MET A 321 -6.28 21.21 0.33
C MET A 321 -5.46 20.29 -0.58
N PHE A 322 -4.24 19.95 -0.17
CA PHE A 322 -3.29 19.10 -0.91
C PHE A 322 -3.61 17.60 -0.78
N LYS A 323 -4.48 17.24 0.16
CA LYS A 323 -5.02 15.90 0.39
C LYS A 323 -3.91 14.84 0.53
N SER A 324 -3.98 13.77 -0.25
CA SER A 324 -3.06 12.62 -0.21
C SER A 324 -1.98 12.70 -1.30
N PHE A 325 -1.81 13.84 -1.98
CA PHE A 325 -0.80 13.96 -3.04
C PHE A 325 0.63 13.98 -2.49
N GLY A 326 0.80 14.38 -1.24
CA GLY A 326 2.09 14.51 -0.58
C GLY A 326 1.91 14.96 0.86
N THR A 327 3.03 15.15 1.54
CA THR A 327 3.06 15.77 2.86
C THR A 327 3.54 17.21 2.70
N VAL A 328 2.85 18.16 3.30
CA VAL A 328 3.23 19.57 3.24
C VAL A 328 3.74 20.07 4.59
N ASP A 329 4.67 21.00 4.53
CA ASP A 329 5.10 21.77 5.70
C ASP A 329 5.16 23.25 5.33
N VAL A 330 4.93 24.11 6.32
CA VAL A 330 4.91 25.56 6.16
C VAL A 330 5.78 26.15 7.24
N TRP A 331 6.79 26.91 6.85
CA TRP A 331 7.65 27.63 7.78
C TRP A 331 7.59 29.13 7.50
N ILE A 332 7.49 29.91 8.57
CA ILE A 332 7.47 31.37 8.51
C ILE A 332 8.66 31.91 9.28
N SER A 333 9.36 32.87 8.70
CA SER A 333 10.53 33.45 9.32
C SER A 333 10.69 34.92 9.00
N GLN A 334 11.10 35.70 10.00
CA GLN A 334 11.51 37.07 9.80
C GLN A 334 12.91 37.12 9.17
N GLU A 335 13.08 37.94 8.13
CA GLU A 335 14.40 38.22 7.54
C GLU A 335 14.94 39.56 8.03
N THR A 336 14.10 40.59 8.02
CA THR A 336 14.44 41.92 8.53
C THR A 336 13.25 42.53 9.28
N ASN A 337 13.36 43.77 9.74
CA ASN A 337 12.25 44.50 10.36
C ASN A 337 11.11 44.87 9.39
N THR A 338 11.28 44.66 8.08
CA THR A 338 10.28 44.97 7.04
C THR A 338 10.06 43.84 6.05
N MET A 339 10.70 42.69 6.28
CA MET A 339 10.64 41.55 5.37
C MET A 339 10.58 40.24 6.13
N TRP A 340 9.75 39.33 5.62
CA TRP A 340 9.61 37.98 6.14
C TRP A 340 9.29 37.00 5.02
N TYR A 341 9.50 35.72 5.30
CA TYR A 341 9.32 34.63 4.34
C TYR A 341 8.20 33.69 4.75
N ILE A 342 7.55 33.13 3.73
CA ILE A 342 6.75 31.91 3.81
C ILE A 342 7.47 30.86 2.97
N LEU A 343 7.91 29.78 3.59
CA LEU A 343 8.48 28.62 2.93
C LEU A 343 7.46 27.49 2.95
N LEU A 344 7.03 27.06 1.78
CA LEU A 344 6.17 25.89 1.59
C LEU A 344 7.04 24.73 1.11
N SER A 345 7.01 23.62 1.83
CA SER A 345 7.76 22.40 1.50
C SER A 345 6.80 21.27 1.16
N TYR A 346 7.10 20.51 0.12
CA TYR A 346 6.31 19.39 -0.38
C TYR A 346 7.17 18.13 -0.37
N TYR A 347 6.88 17.23 0.55
CA TYR A 347 7.55 15.93 0.72
C TYR A 347 6.70 14.82 0.10
N ASN A 348 7.38 13.75 -0.34
CA ASN A 348 6.72 12.58 -0.96
C ASN A 348 5.79 12.95 -2.12
N TYR A 349 6.05 14.06 -2.82
CA TYR A 349 5.22 14.58 -3.90
C TYR A 349 6.00 14.58 -5.21
N ILE A 350 5.43 13.96 -6.25
CA ILE A 350 6.12 13.72 -7.53
C ILE A 350 5.60 14.59 -8.69
N GLY A 351 4.66 15.51 -8.42
CA GLY A 351 4.01 16.32 -9.44
C GLY A 351 4.58 17.74 -9.57
N PRO A 352 4.03 18.55 -10.50
CA PRO A 352 4.36 19.96 -10.58
C PRO A 352 3.93 20.68 -9.30
N LEU A 353 4.72 21.66 -8.87
CA LEU A 353 4.34 22.47 -7.70
C LEU A 353 3.05 23.27 -7.99
N PRO A 354 2.18 23.49 -6.98
CA PRO A 354 1.03 24.36 -7.14
C PRO A 354 1.45 25.76 -7.64
N THR A 355 0.68 26.31 -8.56
CA THR A 355 0.77 27.73 -8.91
C THR A 355 0.12 28.54 -7.79
N ILE A 356 0.82 29.56 -7.31
CA ILE A 356 0.38 30.39 -6.19
C ILE A 356 0.03 31.78 -6.71
N THR A 357 -1.22 32.18 -6.50
CA THR A 357 -1.65 33.57 -6.70
C THR A 357 -1.63 34.26 -5.35
N ILE A 358 -0.90 35.36 -5.24
CA ILE A 358 -0.70 36.08 -3.98
C ILE A 358 -1.58 37.33 -3.98
N ALA A 359 -2.48 37.43 -3.02
CA ALA A 359 -3.28 38.63 -2.78
C ALA A 359 -2.71 39.40 -1.60
N THR A 360 -2.38 40.67 -1.82
CA THR A 360 -1.85 41.57 -0.79
C THR A 360 -2.72 42.82 -0.66
N SER A 361 -2.58 43.52 0.46
CA SER A 361 -3.09 44.89 0.59
C SER A 361 -2.17 45.89 -0.12
N ALA A 362 -2.67 47.07 -0.46
CA ALA A 362 -1.94 48.06 -1.29
C ALA A 362 -0.58 48.51 -0.73
N SER A 363 -0.34 48.36 0.58
CA SER A 363 0.91 48.74 1.24
C SER A 363 1.90 47.58 1.43
N VAL A 364 1.59 46.39 0.90
CA VAL A 364 2.35 45.16 1.09
C VAL A 364 2.66 44.57 -0.28
N THR A 365 3.92 44.22 -0.49
CA THR A 365 4.35 43.49 -1.69
C THR A 365 4.71 42.07 -1.31
N ALA A 366 4.35 41.10 -2.14
CA ALA A 366 4.74 39.72 -1.94
C ALA A 366 5.04 39.07 -3.28
N SER A 367 6.11 38.29 -3.34
CA SER A 367 6.56 37.64 -4.56
C SER A 367 7.21 36.30 -4.28
N LEU A 368 7.09 35.39 -5.24
CA LEU A 368 7.78 34.11 -5.21
C LEU A 368 9.26 34.33 -5.58
N VAL A 369 10.16 34.10 -4.63
CA VAL A 369 11.60 34.39 -4.79
C VAL A 369 12.46 33.16 -5.02
N ASN A 370 11.97 31.97 -4.67
CA ASN A 370 12.67 30.73 -4.95
C ASN A 370 11.69 29.57 -5.13
N THR A 371 11.99 28.67 -6.06
CA THR A 371 11.23 27.47 -6.34
C THR A 371 12.17 26.32 -6.68
N GLN A 372 12.01 25.19 -6.01
CA GLN A 372 12.68 23.95 -6.38
C GLN A 372 11.62 22.88 -6.63
N HIS A 373 11.57 22.38 -7.86
CA HIS A 373 10.66 21.29 -8.21
C HIS A 373 11.13 19.97 -7.60
N PRO A 374 10.20 19.09 -7.15
CA PRO A 374 10.56 17.76 -6.73
C PRO A 374 11.07 16.95 -7.92
N SER A 375 12.07 16.10 -7.67
CA SER A 375 12.65 15.20 -8.66
C SER A 375 12.47 13.76 -8.19
N GLN A 376 11.87 12.94 -9.04
CA GLN A 376 11.63 11.53 -8.76
C GLN A 376 12.76 10.67 -9.31
N TYR A 377 13.14 9.67 -8.53
CA TYR A 377 14.13 8.67 -8.94
C TYR A 377 13.83 7.32 -8.31
N TYR A 378 14.28 6.26 -8.96
CA TYR A 378 14.43 4.97 -8.30
C TYR A 378 15.73 4.91 -7.53
N GLN A 379 15.72 4.22 -6.40
CA GLN A 379 16.89 3.99 -5.58
C GLN A 379 16.96 2.52 -5.18
N VAL A 380 18.14 1.92 -5.36
CA VAL A 380 18.42 0.59 -4.82
C VAL A 380 18.68 0.71 -3.32
N VAL A 381 17.95 -0.06 -2.52
CA VAL A 381 18.11 -0.11 -1.06
C VAL A 381 18.31 -1.55 -0.59
N PRO A 382 18.86 -1.77 0.61
CA PRO A 382 18.90 -3.11 1.19
C PRO A 382 17.49 -3.72 1.30
N LEU A 383 17.39 -5.05 1.22
CA LEU A 383 16.12 -5.73 1.44
C LEU A 383 15.62 -5.41 2.85
N SER A 384 14.33 -5.08 2.96
CA SER A 384 13.70 -4.81 4.25
C SER A 384 12.48 -5.70 4.39
N GLY A 385 12.55 -6.68 5.28
CA GLY A 385 11.44 -7.60 5.56
C GLY A 385 10.14 -6.89 5.97
N ALA A 386 10.21 -5.66 6.50
CA ALA A 386 9.04 -4.84 6.84
C ALA A 386 8.28 -4.30 5.61
N LYS A 387 8.88 -4.36 4.41
CA LYS A 387 8.29 -3.87 3.16
C LYS A 387 7.63 -4.96 2.34
N PHE A 388 7.85 -6.21 2.73
CA PHE A 388 7.23 -7.38 2.14
C PHE A 388 6.22 -7.98 3.12
N GLY A 389 5.24 -8.71 2.59
CA GLY A 389 4.33 -9.52 3.41
C GLY A 389 4.99 -10.81 3.89
N PHE A 390 6.23 -11.06 3.48
CA PHE A 390 7.02 -12.23 3.85
C PHE A 390 8.43 -11.85 4.30
N PRO A 391 9.01 -12.56 5.29
CA PRO A 391 10.42 -12.41 5.65
C PRO A 391 11.29 -13.12 4.60
N TYR A 392 11.30 -12.58 3.38
CA TYR A 392 12.15 -13.08 2.31
C TYR A 392 13.62 -13.01 2.77
N GLN A 393 14.34 -14.10 2.51
CA GLN A 393 15.76 -14.20 2.81
C GLN A 393 16.56 -14.12 1.52
N ALA A 394 17.61 -13.31 1.51
CA ALA A 394 18.57 -13.30 0.43
C ALA A 394 19.38 -14.61 0.42
N ASN A 395 20.01 -14.94 -0.71
CA ASN A 395 20.99 -16.01 -0.77
C ASN A 395 22.28 -15.53 -0.08
N GLY A 396 22.31 -15.62 1.26
CA GLY A 396 23.40 -15.08 2.06
C GLY A 396 23.51 -15.77 3.41
N ALA A 397 24.31 -16.83 3.44
CA ALA A 397 24.74 -17.66 4.57
C ALA A 397 23.63 -18.42 5.30
N ALA A 398 23.70 -19.75 5.26
CA ALA A 398 23.25 -20.54 6.40
C ALA A 398 23.80 -19.85 7.67
N PRO A 399 23.00 -19.60 8.71
CA PRO A 399 23.56 -19.09 9.95
C PRO A 399 24.73 -20.00 10.30
N THR A 400 25.93 -19.45 10.36
CA THR A 400 27.08 -20.17 10.90
C THR A 400 26.58 -20.74 12.21
N PRO A 401 26.54 -22.07 12.39
CA PRO A 401 26.03 -22.63 13.63
C PRO A 401 26.80 -21.93 14.75
N ALA A 402 26.07 -21.28 15.66
CA ALA A 402 26.70 -20.89 16.92
C ALA A 402 27.42 -22.14 17.43
N PRO A 403 28.67 -22.03 17.92
CA PRO A 403 29.40 -23.18 18.43
C PRO A 403 28.47 -23.94 19.35
N MET A 404 28.21 -25.21 19.03
CA MET A 404 27.36 -26.05 19.86
C MET A 404 28.02 -26.09 21.24
N THR A 405 27.50 -25.31 22.18
CA THR A 405 27.72 -25.56 23.59
C THR A 405 26.94 -26.83 23.89
N THR A 406 27.66 -27.95 23.89
CA THR A 406 27.16 -29.23 24.34
C THR A 406 26.61 -29.07 25.77
N SER A 407 25.30 -29.21 25.92
CA SER A 407 24.64 -29.48 27.20
C SER A 407 23.34 -30.26 26.92
N PRO A 408 22.84 -31.05 27.88
CA PRO A 408 23.04 -32.49 27.84
C PRO A 408 21.77 -33.23 27.38
N THR A 409 22.00 -34.42 26.84
CA THR A 409 21.14 -35.61 26.77
C THR A 409 19.65 -35.44 26.36
N PRO A 410 19.20 -36.05 25.25
CA PRO A 410 17.80 -36.00 24.85
C PRO A 410 16.90 -36.82 25.81
N LEU A 411 15.79 -36.23 26.23
CA LEU A 411 14.67 -36.98 26.82
C LEU A 411 13.93 -37.76 25.71
N PRO A 412 13.47 -38.99 25.98
CA PRO A 412 12.88 -39.87 24.98
C PRO A 412 11.49 -39.38 24.57
N MET A 413 11.28 -39.12 23.27
CA MET A 413 9.95 -38.91 22.70
C MET A 413 9.34 -40.24 22.23
N TYR A 414 8.44 -40.78 23.04
CA TYR A 414 7.26 -41.49 22.54
C TYR A 414 6.04 -40.78 23.12
N GLY A 415 5.15 -40.29 22.26
CA GLY A 415 3.91 -39.64 22.68
C GLY A 415 3.08 -39.18 21.49
N SER A 416 2.05 -39.96 21.16
CA SER A 416 0.94 -39.58 20.29
C SER A 416 0.18 -38.40 20.88
N ILE A 417 0.03 -37.31 20.13
CA ILE A 417 -0.80 -36.16 20.53
C ILE A 417 -2.25 -36.48 20.10
N VAL A 418 -3.12 -36.70 21.08
CA VAL A 418 -4.58 -36.73 20.91
C VAL A 418 -5.10 -35.35 21.33
N PHE A 419 -5.82 -34.66 20.45
CA PHE A 419 -6.51 -33.41 20.77
C PHE A 419 -7.81 -33.72 21.54
N PRO A 420 -8.09 -33.05 22.67
CA PRO A 420 -9.40 -33.14 23.30
C PRO A 420 -10.41 -32.28 22.54
N SER A 421 -11.54 -32.89 22.19
CA SER A 421 -12.76 -32.22 21.78
C SER A 421 -13.34 -31.45 22.97
N GLY A 422 -13.52 -30.14 22.81
CA GLY A 422 -14.33 -29.27 23.67
C GLY A 422 -15.25 -28.43 22.81
#